data_AF-A0A933T7E0-F1
#
_entry.id   AF-A0A933T7E0-F1
#
_cell.length_a   1.000
_cell.length_b   1.000
_cell.length_c   1.000
_cell.angle_alpha   90.00
_cell.angle_beta   90.00
_cell.angle_gamma   90.00
#
_symmetry.space_group_name_H-M   'P 1'
#
loop_
_entity.id
_entity.type
_entity.pdbx_description
1 polymer ?
#
loop_
_entity_poly.entity_id
_entity_poly.type
_entity_poly.pdbx_seq_one_letter_code
_entity_poly.pdbx_strand_id
1 'polypeptide(L)'
;MTKTRFHKSEIARRQLETAVRLFLSGMDQSSVITLAGASSGILDRLVRNAGKEPFVDYACRVHRELIGHTPKRRSYSHHIDKRLGIIAHKHLSKDDDETVELDLEQMACDALTRALADYMTLYGKDEPFVKAFFNWAWETKDGQALMKEFETVSDRLRPA
;
A
#
# COMPACT_ATOMS: atom_id res chain seq x y z
N MET A 1 15.52 19.37 -25.83
CA MET A 1 15.16 18.59 -24.63
C MET A 1 15.67 17.16 -24.79
N THR A 2 16.47 16.66 -23.86
CA THR A 2 16.95 15.26 -23.82
C THR A 2 15.89 14.37 -23.17
N LYS A 3 15.59 13.22 -23.78
CA LYS A 3 14.67 12.22 -23.22
C LYS A 3 15.45 11.25 -22.33
N THR A 4 15.07 11.14 -21.06
CA THR A 4 15.61 10.12 -20.15
C THR A 4 14.70 8.89 -20.15
N ARG A 5 15.28 7.68 -20.20
CA ARG A 5 14.55 6.42 -20.12
C ARG A 5 14.58 5.90 -18.68
N PHE A 6 13.41 5.60 -18.12
CA PHE A 6 13.26 5.04 -16.78
C PHE A 6 12.68 3.63 -16.83
N HIS A 7 13.14 2.75 -15.95
CA HIS A 7 12.43 1.51 -15.67
C HIS A 7 11.18 1.80 -14.84
N LYS A 8 10.10 1.03 -15.07
CA LYS A 8 8.86 1.18 -14.29
C LYS A 8 9.08 0.92 -12.79
N SER A 9 9.95 -0.02 -12.45
CA SER A 9 10.38 -0.29 -11.07
C SER A 9 11.04 0.93 -10.42
N GLU A 10 11.88 1.65 -11.16
CA GLU A 10 12.55 2.85 -10.67
C GLU A 10 11.56 3.99 -10.39
N ILE A 11 10.56 4.16 -11.26
CA ILE A 11 9.47 5.13 -11.05
C ILE A 11 8.70 4.79 -9.78
N ALA A 12 8.28 3.52 -9.62
CA ALA A 12 7.53 3.07 -8.45
C ALA A 12 8.33 3.25 -7.15
N ARG A 13 9.61 2.86 -7.16
CA ARG A 13 10.52 3.05 -6.03
C ARG A 13 10.63 4.51 -5.64
N ARG A 14 10.90 5.42 -6.59
CA ARG A 14 11.06 6.86 -6.31
C ARG A 14 9.80 7.49 -5.74
N GLN A 15 8.64 7.12 -6.27
CA GLN A 15 7.35 7.56 -5.73
C GLN A 15 7.16 7.08 -4.29
N LEU A 16 7.42 5.80 -4.03
CA LEU A 16 7.26 5.22 -2.69
C LEU A 16 8.24 5.81 -1.68
N GLU A 17 9.50 5.94 -2.06
CA GLU A 17 10.53 6.55 -1.22
C GLU A 17 10.18 8.01 -0.88
N THR A 18 9.68 8.77 -1.86
CA THR A 18 9.23 10.15 -1.63
C THR A 18 8.02 10.19 -0.70
N ALA A 19 7.04 9.31 -0.91
CA ALA A 19 5.86 9.20 -0.05
C ALA A 19 6.24 8.89 1.40
N VAL A 20 7.17 7.96 1.63
CA VAL A 20 7.67 7.65 2.98
C VAL A 20 8.38 8.84 3.61
N ARG A 21 9.22 9.56 2.86
CA ARG A 21 9.91 10.76 3.37
C ARG A 21 8.92 11.84 3.79
N LEU A 22 7.92 12.13 2.96
CA LEU A 22 6.88 13.11 3.28
C LEU A 22 6.11 12.70 4.55
N PHE A 23 5.69 11.45 4.62
CA PHE A 23 4.96 10.89 5.76
C PHE A 23 5.74 11.02 7.07
N LEU A 24 7.00 10.55 7.09
CA LEU A 24 7.87 10.60 8.27
C LEU A 24 8.25 12.04 8.68
N SER A 25 8.17 12.98 7.74
CA SER A 25 8.38 14.41 8.01
C SER A 25 7.11 15.12 8.49
N GLY A 26 5.97 14.40 8.60
CA GLY A 26 4.67 14.99 8.92
C GLY A 26 4.14 15.93 7.83
N MET A 27 4.62 15.79 6.59
CA MET A 27 4.31 16.69 5.48
C MET A 27 3.30 16.08 4.51
N ASP A 28 2.32 16.89 4.11
CA ASP A 28 1.37 16.66 3.01
C ASP A 28 0.90 15.21 2.82
N GLN A 29 0.01 14.78 3.72
CA GLN A 29 -0.56 13.43 3.70
C GLN A 29 -1.37 13.13 2.42
N SER A 30 -1.95 14.15 1.78
CA SER A 30 -2.63 13.98 0.49
C SER A 30 -1.65 13.60 -0.62
N SER A 31 -0.47 14.23 -0.66
CA SER A 31 0.61 13.82 -1.56
C SER A 31 1.13 12.43 -1.24
N VAL A 32 1.26 12.06 0.05
CA VAL A 32 1.64 10.70 0.46
C VAL A 32 0.68 9.67 -0.13
N ILE A 33 -0.64 9.84 0.06
CA ILE A 33 -1.67 8.94 -0.46
C ILE A 33 -1.58 8.82 -1.98
N THR A 34 -1.41 9.94 -2.68
CA THR A 34 -1.31 9.98 -4.15
C THR A 34 -0.09 9.21 -4.65
N LEU A 35 1.09 9.48 -4.09
CA LEU A 35 2.35 8.85 -4.49
C LEU A 35 2.39 7.36 -4.15
N ALA A 36 1.90 6.99 -2.96
CA ALA A 36 1.78 5.59 -2.54
C ALA A 36 0.81 4.82 -3.45
N GLY A 37 -0.34 5.41 -3.79
CA GLY A 37 -1.32 4.82 -4.70
C GLY A 37 -0.78 4.62 -6.12
N ALA A 38 -0.07 5.61 -6.66
CA ALA A 38 0.59 5.50 -7.97
C ALA A 38 1.68 4.43 -7.97
N SER A 39 2.49 4.36 -6.91
CA SER A 39 3.52 3.33 -6.75
C SER A 39 2.91 1.93 -6.65
N SER A 40 1.88 1.75 -5.80
CA SER A 40 1.19 0.48 -5.61
C SER A 40 0.60 -0.06 -6.92
N GLY A 41 0.02 0.80 -7.77
CA GLY A 41 -0.49 0.36 -9.08
C GLY A 41 0.57 -0.22 -10.01
N ILE A 42 1.80 0.31 -9.96
CA ILE A 42 2.94 -0.23 -10.71
C ILE A 42 3.47 -1.51 -10.05
N LEU A 43 3.64 -1.49 -8.72
CA LEU A 43 4.19 -2.62 -7.96
C LEU A 43 3.29 -3.85 -8.04
N ASP A 44 1.97 -3.73 -7.92
CA ASP A 44 1.00 -4.83 -8.11
C ASP A 44 1.25 -5.56 -9.43
N ARG A 45 1.42 -4.80 -10.52
CA ARG A 45 1.69 -5.38 -11.84
C ARG A 45 3.07 -6.04 -11.91
N LEU A 46 4.08 -5.44 -11.30
CA LEU A 46 5.44 -6.00 -11.27
C LEU A 46 5.51 -7.31 -10.46
N VAL A 47 4.86 -7.37 -9.30
CA VAL A 47 4.75 -8.58 -8.46
C VAL A 47 4.10 -9.71 -9.26
N ARG A 48 2.98 -9.43 -9.93
CA ARG A 48 2.29 -10.40 -10.79
C ARG A 48 3.15 -10.88 -11.95
N ASN A 49 3.86 -9.97 -12.61
CA ASN A 49 4.78 -10.32 -13.70
C ASN A 49 5.94 -11.20 -13.22
N ALA A 50 6.31 -11.10 -11.94
CA ALA A 50 7.32 -11.96 -11.31
C ALA A 50 6.76 -13.31 -10.81
N GLY A 51 5.48 -13.61 -11.06
CA GLY A 51 4.83 -14.84 -10.59
C GLY A 51 4.58 -14.91 -9.09
N LYS A 52 4.65 -13.77 -8.39
CA LYS A 52 4.44 -13.65 -6.93
C LYS A 52 3.03 -13.15 -6.61
N GLU A 53 2.60 -13.32 -5.36
CA GLU A 53 1.28 -12.85 -4.89
C GLU A 53 1.34 -11.36 -4.50
N PRO A 54 0.63 -10.46 -5.20
CA PRO A 54 0.49 -9.07 -4.77
C PRO A 54 -0.47 -8.94 -3.58
N PHE A 55 -0.38 -7.84 -2.86
CA PHE A 55 -1.19 -7.53 -1.68
C PHE A 55 -2.69 -7.71 -1.92
N VAL A 56 -3.21 -7.29 -3.08
CA VAL A 56 -4.64 -7.43 -3.39
C VAL A 56 -5.07 -8.90 -3.49
N ASP A 57 -4.19 -9.76 -4.02
CA ASP A 57 -4.47 -11.19 -4.18
C ASP A 57 -4.39 -11.88 -2.81
N TYR A 58 -3.39 -11.51 -2.00
CA TYR A 58 -3.29 -11.89 -0.59
C TYR A 58 -4.57 -11.50 0.18
N ALA A 59 -5.05 -10.27 0.04
CA ALA A 59 -6.25 -9.80 0.72
C ALA A 59 -7.51 -10.57 0.25
N CYS A 60 -7.61 -10.91 -1.04
CA CYS A 60 -8.70 -11.77 -1.54
C CYS A 60 -8.63 -13.19 -0.94
N ARG A 61 -7.42 -13.74 -0.78
CA ARG A 61 -7.21 -15.04 -0.13
C ARG A 61 -7.60 -15.00 1.34
N VAL A 62 -7.14 -14.00 2.09
CA VAL A 62 -7.53 -13.80 3.49
C VAL A 62 -9.04 -13.68 3.64
N HIS A 63 -9.69 -12.89 2.78
CA HIS A 63 -11.15 -12.77 2.77
C HIS A 63 -11.85 -14.11 2.55
N ARG A 64 -11.35 -14.94 1.61
CA ARG A 64 -11.89 -16.29 1.38
C ARG A 64 -11.77 -17.16 2.62
N GLU A 65 -10.62 -17.17 3.28
CA GLU A 65 -10.40 -18.00 4.47
C GLU A 65 -11.29 -17.57 5.65
N LEU A 66 -11.58 -16.27 5.78
CA LEU A 66 -12.40 -15.74 6.88
C LEU A 66 -13.91 -15.81 6.61
N ILE A 67 -14.35 -15.54 5.38
CA ILE A 67 -15.77 -15.36 5.03
C ILE A 67 -16.32 -16.53 4.20
N GLY A 68 -15.47 -17.41 3.68
CA GLY A 68 -15.85 -18.60 2.92
C GLY A 68 -16.05 -18.36 1.41
N HIS A 69 -15.79 -17.16 0.89
CA HIS A 69 -15.81 -16.90 -0.56
C HIS A 69 -14.76 -15.89 -1.01
N THR A 70 -14.27 -16.07 -2.23
CA THR A 70 -13.30 -15.16 -2.87
C THR A 70 -14.04 -13.98 -3.51
N PRO A 71 -13.71 -12.73 -3.16
CA PRO A 71 -14.29 -11.57 -3.83
C PRO A 71 -13.73 -11.42 -5.25
N LYS A 72 -14.47 -10.73 -6.12
CA LYS A 72 -13.96 -10.35 -7.45
C LYS A 72 -12.79 -9.37 -7.27
N ARG A 73 -11.58 -9.79 -7.63
CA ARG A 73 -10.33 -9.02 -7.46
C ARG A 73 -10.45 -7.54 -7.82
N ARG A 74 -11.01 -7.20 -8.99
CA ARG A 74 -11.14 -5.80 -9.43
C ARG A 74 -12.03 -4.98 -8.50
N SER A 75 -13.16 -5.53 -8.08
CA SER A 75 -14.08 -4.87 -7.15
C SER A 75 -13.46 -4.73 -5.77
N TYR A 76 -12.74 -5.77 -5.31
CA TYR A 76 -12.07 -5.73 -4.01
C TYR A 76 -10.89 -4.75 -3.99
N SER A 77 -10.09 -4.72 -5.06
CA SER A 77 -9.03 -3.71 -5.24
C SER A 77 -9.60 -2.29 -5.22
N HIS A 78 -10.75 -2.07 -5.87
CA HIS A 78 -11.40 -0.76 -5.86
C HIS A 78 -11.95 -0.40 -4.47
N HIS A 79 -12.51 -1.37 -3.75
CA HIS A 79 -12.93 -1.20 -2.36
C HIS A 79 -11.75 -0.82 -1.45
N ILE A 80 -10.61 -1.51 -1.57
CA ILE A 80 -9.37 -1.19 -0.88
C ILE A 80 -8.92 0.23 -1.25
N ASP A 81 -8.78 0.57 -2.54
CA ASP A 81 -8.40 1.91 -2.99
C ASP A 81 -9.31 3.01 -2.39
N LYS A 82 -10.61 2.75 -2.25
CA LYS A 82 -11.55 3.71 -1.63
C LYS A 82 -11.28 3.88 -0.14
N ARG A 83 -11.06 2.78 0.60
CA ARG A 83 -10.74 2.80 2.04
C ARG A 83 -9.41 3.51 2.33
N LEU A 84 -8.45 3.39 1.43
CA LEU A 84 -7.12 4.02 1.52
C LEU A 84 -7.11 5.50 1.08
N GLY A 85 -8.27 6.09 0.77
CA GLY A 85 -8.35 7.47 0.28
C GLY A 85 -7.83 7.69 -1.16
N ILE A 86 -7.27 6.67 -1.81
CA ILE A 86 -6.66 6.77 -3.15
C ILE A 86 -7.69 7.21 -4.20
N ILE A 87 -8.94 6.73 -4.12
CA ILE A 87 -10.00 7.14 -5.05
C ILE A 87 -10.27 8.65 -4.94
N ALA A 88 -10.44 9.16 -3.72
CA ALA A 88 -10.72 10.56 -3.46
C ALA A 88 -9.59 11.50 -3.95
N HIS A 89 -8.36 11.00 -4.00
CA HIS A 89 -7.19 11.76 -4.46
C HIS A 89 -6.94 11.67 -5.99
N LYS A 90 -7.66 10.83 -6.74
CA LYS A 90 -7.38 10.59 -8.18
C LYS A 90 -8.58 10.69 -9.11
N HIS A 91 -9.79 10.69 -8.58
CA HIS A 91 -11.02 10.68 -9.37
C HIS A 91 -11.97 11.78 -8.91
N LEU A 92 -12.61 12.42 -9.88
CA LEU A 92 -13.75 13.31 -9.71
C LEU A 92 -14.76 12.94 -10.80
N SER A 93 -15.87 12.34 -10.39
CA SER A 93 -17.00 12.00 -11.25
C SER A 93 -18.02 13.13 -11.25
N LYS A 94 -18.93 13.14 -12.24
CA LYS A 94 -19.96 14.17 -12.34
C LYS A 94 -20.88 14.23 -11.10
N ASP A 95 -21.10 13.08 -10.47
CA ASP A 95 -22.02 12.93 -9.34
C ASP A 95 -21.28 12.86 -7.99
N ASP A 96 -19.98 13.15 -7.95
CA ASP A 96 -19.22 13.22 -6.69
C ASP A 96 -19.49 14.55 -5.97
N ASP A 97 -19.53 14.52 -4.64
CA ASP A 97 -19.65 15.72 -3.82
C ASP A 97 -18.44 16.65 -4.02
N GLU A 98 -18.65 17.96 -3.89
CA GLU A 98 -17.57 18.96 -4.00
C GLU A 98 -16.54 18.85 -2.87
N THR A 99 -16.91 18.20 -1.75
CA THR A 99 -16.07 18.04 -0.56
C THR A 99 -16.05 16.60 -0.10
N VAL A 100 -14.98 16.21 0.59
CA VAL A 100 -14.80 14.88 1.16
C VAL A 100 -14.15 15.00 2.54
N GLU A 101 -14.62 14.18 3.49
CA GLU A 101 -14.01 14.05 4.81
C GLU A 101 -13.09 12.83 4.84
N LEU A 102 -11.83 13.04 5.20
CA LEU A 102 -10.78 12.00 5.17
C LEU A 102 -9.94 12.06 6.44
N ASP A 103 -9.71 10.89 7.05
CA ASP A 103 -8.63 10.71 8.03
C ASP A 103 -7.30 10.55 7.26
N LEU A 104 -6.67 11.69 6.96
CA LEU A 104 -5.49 11.73 6.10
C LEU A 104 -4.30 10.98 6.69
N GLU A 105 -4.10 11.01 8.01
CA GLU A 105 -2.96 10.35 8.65
C GLU A 105 -3.10 8.83 8.57
N GLN A 106 -4.26 8.30 8.94
CA GLN A 106 -4.52 6.86 8.88
C GLN A 106 -4.51 6.36 7.43
N MET A 107 -5.14 7.09 6.51
CA MET A 107 -5.16 6.71 5.09
C MET A 107 -3.77 6.74 4.45
N ALA A 108 -2.93 7.72 4.79
CA ALA A 108 -1.54 7.78 4.33
C ALA A 108 -0.72 6.59 4.85
N CYS A 109 -0.86 6.25 6.13
CA CYS A 109 -0.22 5.08 6.74
C CYS A 109 -0.65 3.78 6.03
N ASP A 110 -1.95 3.60 5.78
CA ASP A 110 -2.47 2.39 5.16
C ASP A 110 -2.08 2.29 3.67
N ALA A 111 -2.08 3.41 2.95
CA ALA A 111 -1.64 3.46 1.56
C ALA A 111 -0.16 3.11 1.41
N LEU A 112 0.70 3.63 2.30
CA LEU A 112 2.12 3.27 2.37
C LEU A 112 2.31 1.80 2.70
N THR A 113 1.59 1.28 3.70
CA THR A 113 1.67 -0.12 4.13
C THR A 113 1.37 -1.06 2.97
N ARG A 114 0.30 -0.80 2.20
CA ARG A 114 -0.04 -1.57 0.99
C ARG A 114 1.08 -1.52 -0.05
N ALA A 115 1.60 -0.33 -0.37
CA ALA A 115 2.62 -0.19 -1.40
C ALA A 115 3.95 -0.85 -0.98
N LEU A 116 4.32 -0.73 0.30
CA LEU A 116 5.50 -1.37 0.87
C LEU A 116 5.38 -2.88 0.89
N ALA A 117 4.20 -3.45 1.10
CA ALA A 117 3.99 -4.91 1.03
C ALA A 117 4.40 -5.46 -0.35
N ASP A 118 3.89 -4.86 -1.43
CA ASP A 118 4.28 -5.27 -2.79
C ASP A 118 5.75 -4.98 -3.10
N TYR A 119 6.30 -3.87 -2.60
CA TYR A 119 7.72 -3.54 -2.73
C TYR A 119 8.60 -4.62 -2.10
N MET A 120 8.30 -5.01 -0.86
CA MET A 120 9.07 -6.01 -0.12
C MET A 120 8.98 -7.40 -0.76
N THR A 121 7.83 -7.76 -1.34
CA THR A 121 7.68 -9.00 -2.12
C THR A 121 8.67 -9.06 -3.29
N LEU A 122 8.98 -7.93 -3.92
CA LEU A 122 9.92 -7.84 -5.04
C LEU A 122 11.38 -7.71 -4.60
N TYR A 123 11.65 -6.82 -3.65
CA TYR A 123 13.00 -6.30 -3.38
C TYR A 123 13.49 -6.57 -1.96
N GLY A 124 12.68 -7.18 -1.10
CA GLY A 124 12.98 -7.36 0.32
C GLY A 124 12.81 -6.08 1.13
N LYS A 125 13.27 -6.11 2.38
CA LYS A 125 13.04 -5.07 3.39
C LYS A 125 14.25 -4.21 3.72
N ASP A 126 15.35 -4.38 3.00
CA ASP A 126 16.64 -3.86 3.44
C ASP A 126 16.91 -2.40 3.10
N GLU A 127 16.10 -1.80 2.23
CA GLU A 127 16.26 -0.41 1.85
C GLU A 127 16.01 0.57 3.01
N PRO A 128 16.76 1.68 3.10
CA PRO A 128 16.65 2.62 4.21
C PRO A 128 15.24 3.18 4.41
N PHE A 129 14.53 3.55 3.34
CA PHE A 129 13.18 4.11 3.47
C PHE A 129 12.17 3.07 3.96
N VAL A 130 12.33 1.80 3.57
CA VAL A 130 11.49 0.69 4.03
C VAL A 130 11.70 0.49 5.54
N LYS A 131 12.96 0.38 5.97
CA LYS A 131 13.32 0.26 7.39
C LYS A 131 12.82 1.45 8.21
N ALA A 132 12.96 2.66 7.70
CA ALA A 132 12.50 3.87 8.40
C ALA A 132 10.99 3.84 8.66
N PHE A 133 10.18 3.46 7.66
CA PHE A 133 8.74 3.33 7.85
C PHE A 133 8.38 2.26 8.88
N PHE A 134 8.99 1.07 8.80
CA PHE A 134 8.65 -0.01 9.74
C PHE A 134 9.18 0.23 11.16
N ASN A 135 10.29 0.95 11.34
CA ASN A 135 10.73 1.40 12.66
C ASN A 135 9.73 2.39 13.26
N TRP A 136 9.29 3.38 12.49
CA TRP A 136 8.23 4.29 12.92
C TRP A 136 6.95 3.53 13.27
N ALA A 137 6.53 2.56 12.45
CA ALA A 137 5.33 1.77 12.71
C ALA A 137 5.47 0.93 13.98
N TRP A 138 6.64 0.34 14.21
CA TRP A 138 6.94 -0.42 15.43
C TRP A 138 6.79 0.44 16.68
N GLU A 139 7.32 1.66 16.66
CA GLU A 139 7.30 2.58 17.79
C GLU A 139 5.90 3.18 18.05
N THR A 140 5.14 3.46 16.98
CA THR A 140 3.87 4.20 17.08
C THR A 140 2.62 3.32 17.11
N LYS A 141 2.70 2.06 16.67
CA LYS A 141 1.55 1.14 16.59
C LYS A 141 1.64 -0.04 17.57
N ASP A 142 2.46 0.07 18.62
CA ASP A 142 2.74 -1.01 19.58
C ASP A 142 3.16 -2.30 18.87
N GLY A 143 4.33 -2.26 18.24
CA GLY A 143 4.86 -3.39 17.48
C GLY A 143 4.95 -4.69 18.30
N GLN A 144 5.16 -4.60 19.62
CA GLN A 144 5.18 -5.78 20.49
C GLN A 144 3.80 -6.44 20.60
N ALA A 145 2.75 -5.65 20.80
CA ALA A 145 1.38 -6.18 20.80
C ALA A 145 1.00 -6.75 19.44
N LEU A 146 1.31 -6.04 18.35
CA LEU A 146 1.04 -6.50 16.98
C LEU A 146 1.71 -7.85 16.68
N MET A 147 2.95 -8.05 17.11
CA MET A 147 3.64 -9.33 16.88
C MET A 147 3.04 -10.48 17.70
N LYS A 148 2.58 -10.22 18.94
CA LYS A 148 1.86 -11.22 19.72
C LYS A 148 0.54 -11.63 19.06
N GLU A 149 -0.19 -10.67 18.49
CA GLU A 149 -1.39 -10.97 17.70
C GLU A 149 -1.03 -11.80 16.46
N PHE A 150 0.03 -11.41 15.73
CA PHE A 150 0.49 -12.11 14.55
C PHE A 150 0.91 -13.57 14.82
N GLU A 151 1.48 -13.86 16.00
CA GLU A 151 1.82 -15.24 16.40
C GLU A 151 0.59 -16.16 16.46
N THR A 152 -0.59 -15.61 16.76
CA THR A 152 -1.87 -16.35 16.80
C THR A 152 -2.52 -16.52 15.43
N VAL A 153 -2.07 -15.78 14.41
CA VAL A 153 -2.62 -15.87 13.05
C VAL A 153 -2.25 -17.21 12.43
N SER A 154 -3.24 -17.96 11.98
CA SER A 154 -3.02 -19.26 11.33
C SER A 154 -2.16 -19.15 10.07
N ASP A 155 -1.36 -20.16 9.76
CA ASP A 155 -0.45 -20.15 8.59
C ASP A 155 -1.17 -19.88 7.26
N ARG A 156 -2.45 -20.27 7.14
CA ARG A 156 -3.27 -20.01 5.96
C ARG A 156 -3.56 -18.54 5.70
N LEU A 157 -3.51 -17.73 6.77
CA LEU A 157 -3.76 -16.29 6.73
C LEU A 157 -2.46 -15.48 6.65
N ARG A 158 -1.29 -16.11 6.77
CA ARG A 158 -0.01 -15.39 6.69
C ARG A 158 0.34 -15.06 5.22
N PRO A 159 1.10 -13.97 4.99
CA PRO A 159 1.73 -13.72 3.70
C PRO A 159 2.63 -14.90 3.30
N ALA A 160 2.63 -15.23 2.01
CA ALA A 160 3.39 -16.36 1.44
C ALA A 160 4.90 -16.08 1.35
#